data_AF-A0A1V9XTL3-F1
#
_entry.id   AF-A0A1V9XTL3-F1
#
_cell.length_a   1.000
_cell.length_b   1.000
_cell.length_c   1.000
_cell.angle_alpha   90.00
_cell.angle_beta   90.00
_cell.angle_gamma   90.00
#
_symmetry.space_group_name_H-M   'P 1'
#
loop_
_entity.id
_entity.type
_entity.pdbx_description
1 polymer ?
#
loop_
_entity_poly.entity_id
_entity_poly.type
_entity_poly.pdbx_seq_one_letter_code
_entity_poly.pdbx_strand_id
1 'polypeptide(L)' 'MGKAEAGTPKAIANAIKSKGLQKLRWYCQMCQKQCRDENGFKCHTMSESHQRQLLLFAENPDQYLDSFS' A
#
# COMPACT_ATOMS: atom_id res chain seq x y z
N MET A 1 -8.33 5.92 -14.62
CA MET A 1 -7.41 6.79 -15.40
C MET A 1 -6.45 5.90 -16.17
N GLY A 2 -6.33 6.06 -17.48
CA GLY A 2 -5.39 5.31 -18.32
C GLY A 2 -3.93 5.54 -17.91
N LYS A 3 -3.07 4.54 -18.14
CA LYS A 3 -1.62 4.69 -17.93
C LYS A 3 -1.09 5.71 -18.96
N ALA A 4 -0.30 6.67 -18.51
CA ALA A 4 0.37 7.60 -19.41
C ALA A 4 1.43 6.85 -20.24
N GLU A 5 1.53 7.17 -21.53
CA GLU A 5 2.51 6.52 -22.41
C GLU A 5 3.95 6.77 -21.92
N ALA A 6 4.79 5.75 -22.07
CA ALA A 6 6.17 5.79 -21.62
C ALA A 6 6.92 6.94 -22.30
N GLY A 7 7.76 7.66 -21.54
CA GLY A 7 8.50 8.82 -22.04
C GLY A 7 7.73 10.14 -22.07
N THR A 8 6.42 10.14 -21.86
CA THR A 8 5.67 11.40 -21.74
C THR A 8 6.04 12.17 -20.47
N PRO A 9 5.91 13.51 -20.46
CA PRO A 9 6.12 14.32 -19.25
C PRO A 9 5.24 13.84 -18.08
N LYS A 10 4.03 13.35 -18.38
CA LYS A 10 3.11 12.79 -17.38
C LYS A 10 3.64 11.48 -16.79
N ALA A 11 4.20 10.58 -17.60
CA ALA A 11 4.80 9.34 -17.13
C ALA A 11 6.03 9.62 -16.25
N ILE A 12 6.89 10.56 -16.65
CA ILE A 12 8.06 10.99 -15.88
C ILE A 12 7.63 11.59 -14.53
N ALA A 13 6.66 12.50 -14.53
CA ALA A 13 6.13 13.11 -13.31
C ALA A 13 5.49 12.08 -12.36
N ASN A 14 4.79 11.08 -12.91
CA ASN A 14 4.22 9.99 -12.11
C ASN A 14 5.32 9.12 -11.47
N ALA A 15 6.38 8.80 -12.23
CA ALA A 15 7.52 8.02 -11.75
C ALA A 15 8.29 8.75 -10.64
N ILE A 16 8.57 10.04 -10.81
CA ILE A 16 9.23 10.87 -9.79
C ILE A 16 8.42 10.88 -8.49
N LYS A 17 7.10 11.10 -8.60
CA LYS A 17 6.22 11.07 -7.42
C LYS A 17 6.26 9.71 -6.74
N SER A 18 6.22 8.61 -7.48
CA SER A 18 6.28 7.25 -6.91
C SER A 18 7.61 6.93 -6.20
N LYS A 19 8.74 7.53 -6.62
CA LYS A 19 10.03 7.37 -5.92
C LYS A 19 10.03 8.03 -4.54
N GLY A 20 9.33 9.16 -4.37
CA GLY A 20 9.22 9.88 -3.09
C GLY A 20 8.30 9.22 -2.06
N LEU A 21 7.48 8.24 -2.47
CA LEU A 21 6.52 7.54 -1.60
C LEU A 21 7.18 6.53 -0.64
N GLN A 22 8.48 6.26 -0.75
CA GLN A 22 9.15 5.22 0.03
C GLN A 22 9.37 5.59 1.52
N LYS A 23 9.04 6.83 1.94
CA LYS A 23 9.10 7.26 3.35
C LYS A 23 7.73 7.15 4.02
N LEU A 24 7.32 5.88 4.27
CA LEU A 24 6.46 5.29 5.30
C LEU A 24 5.21 6.00 5.89
N ARG A 25 4.81 7.22 5.51
CA ARG A 25 3.64 7.85 6.15
C ARG A 25 2.34 7.05 5.94
N TRP A 26 2.19 6.41 4.77
CA TRP A 26 0.97 5.71 4.37
C TRP A 26 1.27 4.27 3.92
N TYR A 27 1.96 3.50 4.75
CA TYR A 27 2.29 2.10 4.48
C TYR A 27 1.45 1.14 5.32
N CYS A 28 0.86 0.12 4.70
CA CYS A 28 0.16 -0.94 5.43
C CYS A 28 1.12 -2.10 5.67
N GLN A 29 1.48 -2.32 6.93
CA GLN A 29 2.36 -3.41 7.33
C GLN A 29 1.72 -4.78 7.05
N MET A 30 0.44 -4.95 7.38
CA MET A 30 -0.30 -6.20 7.18
C MET A 30 -0.28 -6.64 5.71
N CYS A 31 -0.58 -5.71 4.80
CA CYS A 31 -0.63 -6.00 3.36
C CYS A 31 0.70 -5.74 2.63
N GLN A 32 1.75 -5.34 3.36
CA GLN A 32 3.03 -4.87 2.83
C GLN A 32 2.89 -3.86 1.68
N LYS A 33 1.90 -2.96 1.78
CA LYS A 33 1.43 -2.12 0.68
C LYS A 33 1.67 -0.64 0.95
N GLN A 34 2.43 0.01 0.07
CA GLN A 34 2.55 1.47 0.07
C GLN A 34 1.32 2.13 -0.56
N CYS A 35 0.67 3.01 0.19
CA CYS A 35 -0.37 3.91 -0.30
C CYS A 35 0.22 5.30 -0.59
N ARG A 36 -0.40 6.02 -1.52
CA ARG A 36 0.14 7.28 -2.05
C ARG A 36 -0.11 8.48 -1.17
N ASP A 37 -1.25 8.48 -0.51
CA ASP A 37 -1.79 9.57 0.27
C ASP A 37 -2.77 9.01 1.32
N GLU A 38 -3.24 9.89 2.19
CA GLU A 38 -4.17 9.55 3.27
C GLU A 38 -5.46 8.90 2.76
N ASN A 39 -6.04 9.45 1.69
CA ASN A 39 -7.27 8.92 1.13
C ASN A 39 -7.05 7.52 0.53
N GLY A 40 -5.93 7.32 -0.18
CA GLY A 40 -5.54 6.00 -0.68
C GLY A 40 -5.36 4.96 0.43
N PHE A 41 -4.79 5.37 1.57
CA PHE A 41 -4.65 4.50 2.73
C PHE A 41 -6.01 4.19 3.37
N LYS A 42 -6.88 5.19 3.54
CA LYS A 42 -8.24 5.01 4.07
C LYS A 42 -9.07 4.06 3.20
N CYS A 43 -9.08 4.27 1.88
CA CYS A 43 -9.76 3.35 0.95
C CYS A 43 -9.17 1.94 1.01
N HIS A 44 -7.86 1.81 1.20
CA HIS A 44 -7.21 0.52 1.35
C HIS A 44 -7.64 -0.20 2.64
N THR A 45 -7.64 0.46 3.79
CA THR A 45 -8.04 -0.17 5.07
C THR A 45 -9.53 -0.53 5.12
N MET A 46 -10.38 0.15 4.34
CA MET A 46 -11.79 -0.19 4.19
C MET A 46 -12.06 -1.30 3.16
N SER A 47 -11.05 -1.77 2.41
CA SER A 47 -11.24 -2.77 1.35
C SER A 47 -11.40 -4.19 1.91
N GLU A 48 -12.20 -5.01 1.24
CA GLU A 48 -12.44 -6.41 1.60
C GLU A 48 -11.13 -7.22 1.64
N SER A 49 -10.19 -6.95 0.73
CA SER A 49 -8.88 -7.62 0.72
C SER A 49 -8.07 -7.37 1.99
N HIS A 50 -8.11 -6.13 2.51
CA HIS A 50 -7.46 -5.80 3.77
C HIS A 50 -8.15 -6.47 4.96
N GLN A 51 -9.48 -6.42 5.00
CA GLN A 51 -10.26 -7.06 6.07
C GLN A 51 -10.05 -8.58 6.12
N ARG A 52 -9.98 -9.26 4.98
CA ARG A 52 -9.64 -10.69 4.93
C ARG A 52 -8.29 -11.00 5.54
N GLN A 53 -7.27 -10.17 5.28
CA GLN A 53 -5.97 -10.38 5.92
C GLN A 53 -6.02 -10.18 7.44
N LEU A 54 -6.83 -9.24 7.94
CA LEU A 54 -7.03 -9.08 9.38
C LEU A 54 -7.71 -10.31 10.02
N LEU A 55 -8.64 -10.95 9.31
CA LEU A 55 -9.28 -12.19 9.79
C LEU A 55 -8.26 -13.33 9.87
N LEU A 56 -7.46 -13.53 8.81
CA LEU A 56 -6.39 -14.53 8.79
C LEU A 56 -5.36 -14.30 9.91
N PHE A 57 -5.02 -13.03 10.17
CA PHE A 57 -4.16 -12.66 11.29
C PHE A 57 -4.81 -13.00 12.65
N ALA A 58 -6.10 -12.68 12.82
CA ALA A 58 -6.82 -12.94 14.07
C ALA A 58 -6.92 -14.45 14.39
N GLU A 59 -6.94 -15.30 13.36
CA GLU A 59 -6.92 -16.76 13.53
C GLU A 59 -5.58 -17.29 14.04
N ASN A 60 -4.45 -16.64 13.71
CA ASN A 60 -3.10 -17.12 14.05
C ASN A 60 -2.10 -15.96 14.34
N PRO A 61 -2.30 -15.16 15.41
CA PRO A 61 -1.51 -13.95 15.64
C PRO A 61 -0.01 -14.21 15.87
N ASP A 62 0.35 -15.30 16.56
CA ASP A 62 1.74 -15.63 16.89
C ASP A 62 2.62 -15.87 15.66
N GLN A 63 2.09 -16.52 14.62
CA GLN A 63 2.87 -16.77 13.40
C GLN A 63 3.19 -15.49 12.62
N TYR A 64 2.28 -14.52 12.66
CA TYR A 64 2.46 -13.27 11.93
C TYR A 64 3.32 -12.27 12.70
N LEU A 65 3.24 -12.23 14.04
CA LEU A 65 4.05 -11.33 14.87
C LEU A 65 5.56 -11.63 14.76
N ASP A 66 5.95 -12.90 14.64
CA ASP A 66 7.35 -13.31 14.43
C ASP A 66 7.92 -12.75 13.12
N SER A 67 7.08 -12.61 12.08
CA SER A 67 7.50 -12.05 10.78
C SER A 67 7.67 -10.53 10.76
N PHE A 68 7.27 -9.84 11.84
CA PHE A 68 7.31 -8.37 11.94
C PHE A 68 8.30 -7.85 13.00
N SER A 69 9.09 -8.73 13.66
CA SER A 69 10.04 -8.37 14.72
C SER A 69 11.51 -8.37 14.29
#